data_AF-A0A2V7UAE4-F1
#
_entry.id   AF-A0A2V7UAE4-F1
#
_cell.length_a   1.000
_cell.length_b   1.000
_cell.length_c   1.000
_cell.angle_alpha   90.00
_cell.angle_beta   90.00
_cell.angle_gamma   90.00
#
_symmetry.space_group_name_H-M   'P 1'
#
loop_
_entity.id
_entity.type
_entity.pdbx_description
1 polymer ?
#
loop_
_entity_poly.entity_id
_entity_poly.type
_entity_poly.pdbx_seq_one_letter_code
_entity_poly.pdbx_strand_id
1 'polypeptide(L)'
;MYAFNAYNLSQLPRIQLVSLQWLPLALLCLHRFFVSGRIRDAFGAAGFSLLHGLACFYYLAFYAVALVILVPVAAWTSHGWRKARAVAALVSIATVACSLLGFVAWPYASLFRHYGFTGESAGVDLARYLLPPYGSLPYPALGASQRGMEVDYFLGYIALALAGLGLVRLLRGRAPAAWTPVLRAYAVLGLVSILLSAGSTLRVKGVSLGPGPFRLLQASGPFAELREPARFAMLVNLALATLVAVGAAALLSALRSPRRATVACFLLLPLLAAEHWSLRRTRGLDIPAAESVPEAYRWLARWPGDDPVAELPPRPFGLTRLTSLEAYFSTLHRKRILFARPSFFPPAYELLQWQLRDFPDERSITLLRALGFRLALVHPKRWGAEDGSRPPSVSDSELPLLAEFPDRDDPTWSRYQLGAEQVRAIPPLSAEGTPRACDCREIDRRTLRLDATGNVPPAWAVDGDRRTRWRTPEKQHKGSFFEIAFDRPRRPVRLEIEMTYPYGEFARNMAVTGFLGDEERHLEVQPDIWYDVALVRQLIRDPRQARLRYDLAPEAVDRLRLYVHRTERGAPAWSIPEIHVYEPSGG
;
A
#
# COMPACT_ATOMS: atom_id res chain seq x y z
N MET A 1 -15.09 -5.29 23.01
CA MET A 1 -13.63 -5.43 22.99
C MET A 1 -13.13 -5.94 21.63
N TYR A 2 -13.26 -7.22 21.27
CA TYR A 2 -12.69 -7.70 19.98
C TYR A 2 -13.26 -7.02 18.72
N ALA A 3 -14.57 -6.78 18.66
CA ALA A 3 -15.21 -6.12 17.51
C ALA A 3 -15.07 -4.58 17.53
N PHE A 4 -15.30 -3.96 18.70
CA PHE A 4 -15.28 -2.51 18.89
C PHE A 4 -13.98 -2.10 19.59
N ASN A 5 -12.89 -2.01 18.83
CA ASN A 5 -11.60 -1.50 19.29
C ASN A 5 -11.04 -0.46 18.31
N ALA A 6 -10.05 0.32 18.76
CA ALA A 6 -9.47 1.41 17.97
C ALA A 6 -8.83 0.93 16.66
N TYR A 7 -8.19 -0.25 16.67
CA TYR A 7 -7.63 -0.84 15.45
C TYR A 7 -8.73 -1.06 14.41
N ASN A 8 -9.80 -1.79 14.74
CA ASN A 8 -10.89 -2.05 13.80
C ASN A 8 -11.58 -0.76 13.31
N LEU A 9 -11.81 0.20 14.21
CA LEU A 9 -12.41 1.50 13.84
C LEU A 9 -11.54 2.27 12.84
N SER A 10 -10.22 2.26 13.03
CA SER A 10 -9.29 2.88 12.07
C SER A 10 -9.19 2.13 10.73
N GLN A 11 -9.67 0.88 10.68
CA GLN A 11 -9.72 0.06 9.47
C GLN A 11 -11.07 0.10 8.74
N LEU A 12 -12.07 0.87 9.21
CA LEU A 12 -13.39 0.98 8.55
C LEU A 12 -13.33 1.21 7.02
N PRO A 13 -12.40 2.02 6.47
CA PRO A 13 -12.27 2.20 5.02
C PRO A 13 -11.80 0.95 4.25
N ARG A 14 -11.38 -0.12 4.95
CA ARG A 14 -10.81 -1.35 4.38
C ARG A 14 -11.71 -2.53 4.77
N ILE A 15 -12.77 -2.73 3.99
CA ILE A 15 -13.82 -3.76 4.21
C ILE A 15 -13.25 -5.18 4.47
N GLN A 16 -12.15 -5.51 3.79
CA GLN A 16 -11.43 -6.77 3.94
C GLN A 16 -10.81 -6.94 5.34
N LEU A 17 -10.34 -5.85 5.96
CA LEU A 17 -9.68 -5.88 7.27
C LEU A 17 -10.67 -5.82 8.44
N VAL A 18 -11.88 -5.30 8.24
CA VAL A 18 -12.92 -5.27 9.30
C VAL A 18 -13.76 -6.55 9.38
N SER A 19 -13.65 -7.42 8.38
CA SER A 19 -14.30 -8.75 8.33
C SER A 19 -13.65 -9.77 9.28
N LEU A 20 -13.60 -9.44 10.57
CA LEU A 20 -12.82 -10.12 11.61
C LEU A 20 -13.58 -11.24 12.31
N GLN A 21 -14.91 -11.30 12.15
CA GLN A 21 -15.80 -12.22 12.86
C GLN A 21 -15.48 -13.70 12.58
N TRP A 22 -14.89 -14.00 11.43
CA TRP A 22 -14.60 -15.36 11.00
C TRP A 22 -13.50 -16.02 11.83
N LEU A 23 -12.48 -15.26 12.27
CA LEU A 23 -11.39 -15.79 13.06
C LEU A 23 -11.83 -16.43 14.40
N PRO A 24 -12.53 -15.71 15.30
CA PRO A 24 -12.94 -16.29 16.58
C PRO A 24 -13.95 -17.44 16.40
N LEU A 25 -14.80 -17.38 15.36
CA LEU A 25 -15.72 -18.48 15.03
C LEU A 25 -14.97 -19.74 14.56
N ALA A 26 -13.95 -19.58 13.72
CA ALA A 26 -13.11 -20.68 13.27
C ALA A 26 -12.39 -21.33 14.46
N LEU A 27 -11.78 -20.53 15.35
CA LEU A 27 -11.11 -21.02 16.55
C LEU A 27 -12.07 -21.68 17.54
N LEU A 28 -13.29 -21.14 17.70
CA LEU A 28 -14.32 -21.73 18.55
C LEU A 28 -14.77 -23.10 18.03
N CYS A 29 -15.08 -23.20 16.74
CA CYS A 29 -15.45 -24.47 16.10
C CYS A 29 -14.32 -25.48 16.20
N LEU A 30 -13.07 -25.05 15.99
CA LEU A 30 -11.90 -25.91 16.13
C LEU A 30 -11.72 -26.43 17.56
N HIS A 31 -11.88 -25.56 18.56
CA HIS A 31 -11.85 -25.97 19.97
C HIS A 31 -12.98 -26.95 20.31
N ARG A 32 -14.22 -26.65 19.90
CA ARG A 32 -15.38 -27.53 20.10
C ARG A 32 -15.19 -28.88 19.42
N PHE A 33 -14.56 -28.90 18.25
CA PHE A 33 -14.24 -30.12 17.53
C PHE A 33 -13.29 -31.01 18.32
N PHE A 34 -12.21 -30.44 18.88
CA PHE A 34 -11.28 -31.19 19.71
C PHE A 34 -11.93 -31.78 20.96
N VAL A 35 -12.84 -31.04 21.60
CA VAL A 35 -13.60 -31.51 22.77
C VAL A 35 -14.64 -32.56 22.39
N SER A 36 -15.49 -32.29 21.40
CA SER A 36 -16.68 -33.08 21.10
C SER A 36 -16.43 -34.21 20.08
N GLY A 37 -15.50 -34.03 19.15
CA GLY A 37 -15.26 -34.89 17.99
C GLY A 37 -16.33 -34.81 16.90
N ARG A 38 -17.28 -33.87 16.97
CA ARG A 38 -18.42 -33.79 16.04
C ARG A 38 -18.00 -33.20 14.68
N ILE A 39 -18.31 -33.90 13.59
CA ILE A 39 -17.99 -33.48 12.21
C ILE A 39 -18.55 -32.08 11.87
N ARG A 40 -19.72 -31.70 12.40
CA ARG A 40 -20.28 -30.35 12.21
C ARG A 40 -19.33 -29.25 12.69
N ASP A 41 -18.61 -29.47 13.79
CA ASP A 41 -17.66 -28.50 14.33
C ASP A 41 -16.41 -28.42 13.42
N ALA A 42 -16.02 -29.50 12.74
CA ALA A 42 -14.95 -29.49 11.72
C ALA A 42 -15.36 -28.71 10.46
N PHE A 43 -16.59 -28.92 9.97
CA PHE A 43 -17.13 -28.11 8.86
C PHE A 43 -17.21 -26.63 9.24
N GLY A 44 -17.66 -26.31 10.45
CA GLY A 44 -17.67 -24.94 10.95
C GLY A 44 -16.27 -24.33 11.01
N ALA A 45 -15.28 -25.07 11.54
CA ALA A 45 -13.91 -24.61 11.64
C ALA A 45 -13.37 -24.23 10.25
N ALA A 46 -13.53 -25.13 9.28
CA ALA A 46 -13.02 -24.89 7.94
C ALA A 46 -13.80 -23.88 7.12
N GLY A 47 -15.13 -23.87 7.23
CA GLY A 47 -15.96 -22.85 6.58
C GLY A 47 -15.59 -21.46 7.05
N PHE A 48 -15.42 -21.26 8.37
CA PHE A 48 -14.99 -19.98 8.91
C PHE A 48 -13.50 -19.68 8.62
N SER A 49 -12.60 -20.67 8.58
CA SER A 49 -11.22 -20.46 8.12
C SER A 49 -11.16 -20.02 6.66
N LEU A 50 -11.98 -20.62 5.79
CA LEU A 50 -12.08 -20.26 4.38
C LEU A 50 -12.63 -18.84 4.23
N LEU A 51 -13.72 -18.50 4.93
CA LEU A 51 -14.28 -17.15 4.94
C LEU A 51 -13.28 -16.12 5.48
N HIS A 52 -12.49 -16.47 6.50
CA HIS A 52 -11.43 -15.62 7.04
C HIS A 52 -10.33 -15.36 5.99
N GLY A 53 -9.86 -16.41 5.31
CA GLY A 53 -8.84 -16.31 4.26
C GLY A 53 -9.32 -15.57 3.01
N LEU A 54 -10.55 -15.82 2.56
CA LEU A 54 -11.17 -15.13 1.42
C LEU A 54 -11.50 -13.67 1.73
N ALA A 55 -11.91 -13.36 2.97
CA ALA A 55 -12.11 -12.00 3.40
C ALA A 55 -10.80 -11.21 3.37
N CYS A 56 -9.68 -11.79 3.83
CA CYS A 56 -8.38 -11.17 3.74
C CYS A 56 -7.23 -12.20 3.71
N PHE A 57 -6.60 -12.38 2.54
CA PHE A 57 -5.42 -13.24 2.39
C PHE A 57 -4.29 -12.87 3.35
N TYR A 58 -4.16 -11.59 3.69
CA TYR A 58 -3.16 -11.10 4.63
C TYR A 58 -3.35 -11.70 6.04
N TYR A 59 -4.60 -11.84 6.48
CA TYR A 59 -4.92 -12.41 7.77
C TYR A 59 -4.82 -13.93 7.80
N LEU A 60 -4.71 -14.61 6.66
CA LEU A 60 -4.46 -16.05 6.59
C LEU A 60 -3.07 -16.39 7.17
N ALA A 61 -2.04 -15.61 6.82
CA ALA A 61 -0.69 -15.80 7.34
C ALA A 61 -0.64 -15.61 8.87
N PHE A 62 -1.37 -14.63 9.40
CA PHE A 62 -1.45 -14.41 10.84
C PHE A 62 -2.27 -15.50 11.53
N TYR A 63 -3.35 -15.95 10.90
CA TYR A 63 -4.15 -17.05 11.39
C TYR A 63 -3.33 -18.34 11.52
N ALA A 64 -2.41 -18.61 10.59
CA ALA A 64 -1.48 -19.73 10.70
C ALA A 64 -0.64 -19.67 12.00
N VAL A 65 -0.15 -18.48 12.38
CA VAL A 65 0.55 -18.29 13.68
C VAL A 65 -0.37 -18.61 14.86
N ALA A 66 -1.63 -18.16 14.81
CA ALA A 66 -2.61 -18.51 15.85
C ALA A 66 -2.87 -20.02 15.91
N LEU A 67 -2.98 -20.70 14.78
CA LEU A 67 -3.17 -22.15 14.73
C LEU A 67 -1.96 -22.91 15.30
N VAL A 68 -0.74 -22.54 14.94
CA VAL A 68 0.49 -23.16 15.43
C VAL A 68 0.58 -23.10 16.97
N ILE A 69 0.09 -22.03 17.59
CA ILE A 69 0.10 -21.88 19.04
C ILE A 69 -1.11 -22.57 19.71
N LEU A 70 -2.32 -22.36 19.18
CA LEU A 70 -3.56 -22.76 19.85
C LEU A 70 -3.92 -24.23 19.61
N VAL A 71 -3.68 -24.77 18.41
CA VAL A 71 -4.09 -26.13 18.04
C VAL A 71 -3.40 -27.20 18.87
N PRO A 72 -2.06 -27.19 19.06
CA PRO A 72 -1.40 -28.21 19.86
C PRO A 72 -1.91 -28.24 21.29
N VAL A 73 -2.12 -27.07 21.89
CA VAL A 73 -2.64 -26.96 23.27
C VAL A 73 -4.07 -27.48 23.35
N ALA A 74 -4.94 -27.10 22.41
CA ALA A 74 -6.33 -27.58 22.36
C ALA A 74 -6.41 -29.10 22.13
N ALA A 75 -5.60 -29.63 21.22
CA ALA A 75 -5.53 -31.06 20.93
C ALA A 75 -5.03 -31.85 22.14
N TRP A 76 -3.94 -31.40 22.78
CA TRP A 76 -3.34 -32.06 23.94
C TRP A 76 -4.31 -32.13 25.12
N THR A 77 -4.92 -31.00 25.47
CA THR A 77 -5.81 -30.88 26.64
C THR A 77 -7.12 -31.65 26.48
N SER A 78 -7.67 -31.71 25.28
CA SER A 78 -8.91 -32.43 24.97
C SER A 78 -8.71 -33.93 24.71
N HIS A 79 -7.46 -34.39 24.58
CA HIS A 79 -7.13 -35.73 24.05
C HIS A 79 -7.74 -36.01 22.66
N GLY A 80 -8.17 -34.97 21.93
CA GLY A 80 -8.90 -35.09 20.67
C GLY A 80 -8.09 -35.75 19.55
N TRP A 81 -6.76 -35.67 19.61
CA TRP A 81 -5.84 -36.32 18.67
C TRP A 81 -5.95 -37.85 18.66
N ARG A 82 -6.51 -38.46 19.72
CA ARG A 82 -6.71 -39.92 19.79
C ARG A 82 -7.88 -40.43 18.93
N LYS A 83 -8.72 -39.54 18.39
CA LYS A 83 -9.89 -39.89 17.58
C LYS A 83 -9.52 -39.90 16.09
N ALA A 84 -9.01 -41.03 15.58
CA ALA A 84 -8.50 -41.14 14.19
C ALA A 84 -9.47 -40.63 13.11
N ARG A 85 -10.78 -40.94 13.22
CA ARG A 85 -11.82 -40.44 12.29
C ARG A 85 -11.97 -38.92 12.32
N ALA A 86 -11.83 -38.31 13.50
CA ALA A 86 -11.90 -36.88 13.67
C ALA A 86 -10.65 -36.21 13.05
N VAL A 87 -9.46 -36.76 13.33
CA VAL A 87 -8.21 -36.27 12.72
C VAL A 87 -8.27 -36.38 11.20
N ALA A 88 -8.70 -37.52 10.64
CA ALA A 88 -8.85 -37.71 9.20
C ALA A 88 -9.85 -36.72 8.58
N ALA A 89 -10.99 -36.47 9.23
CA ALA A 89 -11.95 -35.47 8.77
C ALA A 89 -11.36 -34.06 8.78
N LEU A 90 -10.67 -33.67 9.85
CA LEU A 90 -10.03 -32.36 9.95
C LEU A 90 -8.94 -32.17 8.88
N VAL A 91 -8.09 -33.17 8.66
CA VAL A 91 -7.03 -33.13 7.64
C VAL A 91 -7.64 -33.04 6.24
N SER A 92 -8.66 -33.83 5.95
CA SER A 92 -9.34 -33.80 4.63
C SER A 92 -9.94 -32.43 4.36
N ILE A 93 -10.67 -31.89 5.35
CA ILE A 93 -11.31 -30.59 5.24
C ILE A 93 -10.27 -29.46 5.14
N ALA A 94 -9.21 -29.51 5.95
CA ALA A 94 -8.11 -28.54 5.88
C ALA A 94 -7.42 -28.57 4.52
N THR A 95 -7.24 -29.77 3.95
CA THR A 95 -6.67 -29.95 2.60
C THR A 95 -7.53 -29.26 1.56
N VAL A 96 -8.85 -29.51 1.57
CA VAL A 96 -9.79 -28.84 0.64
C VAL A 96 -9.77 -27.32 0.80
N ALA A 97 -9.81 -26.82 2.04
CA ALA A 97 -9.74 -25.37 2.30
C ALA A 97 -8.41 -24.76 1.81
N CYS A 98 -7.28 -25.41 2.06
CA CYS A 98 -5.97 -25.00 1.58
C CYS A 98 -5.86 -25.05 0.05
N SER A 99 -6.44 -26.06 -0.61
CA SER A 99 -6.48 -26.17 -2.07
C SER A 99 -7.28 -25.02 -2.69
N LEU A 100 -8.45 -24.70 -2.13
CA LEU A 100 -9.28 -23.57 -2.59
C LEU A 100 -8.56 -22.23 -2.40
N LEU A 101 -7.96 -22.01 -1.22
CA LEU A 101 -7.18 -20.80 -0.95
C LEU A 101 -5.95 -20.71 -1.86
N GLY A 102 -5.26 -21.83 -2.09
CA GLY A 102 -4.11 -21.92 -2.97
C GLY A 102 -4.46 -21.61 -4.43
N PHE A 103 -5.60 -22.10 -4.91
CA PHE A 103 -6.11 -21.79 -6.25
C PHE A 103 -6.35 -20.28 -6.43
N VAL A 104 -6.98 -19.62 -5.44
CA VAL A 104 -7.23 -18.18 -5.50
C VAL A 104 -5.95 -17.36 -5.27
N ALA A 105 -5.00 -17.84 -4.47
CA ALA A 105 -3.73 -17.18 -4.21
C ALA A 105 -2.73 -17.29 -5.37
N TRP A 106 -2.88 -18.30 -6.25
CA TRP A 106 -1.93 -18.58 -7.33
C TRP A 106 -1.71 -17.42 -8.30
N PRO A 107 -2.76 -16.75 -8.85
CA PRO A 107 -2.59 -15.59 -9.70
C PRO A 107 -1.83 -14.45 -9.02
N TYR A 108 -2.10 -14.19 -7.74
CA TYR A 108 -1.39 -13.18 -6.95
C TYR A 108 0.09 -13.54 -6.82
N ALA A 109 0.42 -14.77 -6.44
CA ALA A 109 1.81 -15.22 -6.34
C ALA A 109 2.55 -15.12 -7.68
N SER A 110 1.86 -15.41 -8.80
CA SER A 110 2.41 -15.26 -10.14
C SER A 110 2.70 -13.79 -10.50
N LEU A 111 1.76 -12.88 -10.21
CA LEU A 111 1.93 -11.44 -10.46
C LEU A 111 3.03 -10.83 -9.59
N PHE A 112 3.11 -11.21 -8.31
CA PHE A 112 4.17 -10.76 -7.40
C PHE A 112 5.55 -11.15 -7.92
N ARG A 113 5.69 -12.41 -8.38
CA ARG A 113 6.92 -12.87 -9.03
C ARG A 113 7.19 -12.12 -10.32
N HIS A 114 6.21 -11.98 -11.21
CA HIS A 114 6.38 -11.30 -12.50
C HIS A 114 6.88 -9.85 -12.33
N TYR A 115 6.22 -9.07 -11.47
CA TYR A 115 6.58 -7.66 -11.24
C TYR A 115 7.78 -7.46 -10.31
N GLY A 116 8.23 -8.50 -9.59
CA GLY A 116 9.36 -8.41 -8.67
C GLY A 116 9.05 -7.57 -7.44
N PHE A 117 7.82 -7.64 -6.95
CA PHE A 117 7.42 -6.93 -5.73
C PHE A 117 8.29 -7.42 -4.57
N THR A 118 8.99 -6.50 -3.93
CA THR A 118 9.74 -6.70 -2.68
C THR A 118 9.44 -5.51 -1.78
N GLY A 119 9.34 -5.64 -0.47
CA GLY A 119 9.09 -4.43 0.34
C GLY A 119 9.62 -4.50 1.74
N GLU A 120 10.06 -3.35 2.20
CA GLU A 120 10.38 -3.12 3.60
C GLU A 120 9.11 -3.29 4.44
N SER A 121 9.20 -4.10 5.50
CA SER A 121 8.08 -4.26 6.42
C SER A 121 8.02 -3.06 7.37
N ALA A 122 6.86 -2.41 7.47
CA ALA A 122 6.62 -1.38 8.45
C ALA A 122 5.95 -1.97 9.71
N GLY A 123 6.69 -1.98 10.81
CA GLY A 123 6.20 -2.41 12.11
C GLY A 123 5.46 -1.31 12.88
N VAL A 124 4.75 -1.72 13.93
CA VAL A 124 4.18 -0.80 14.92
C VAL A 124 5.24 -0.40 15.95
N ASP A 125 5.28 0.89 16.29
CA ASP A 125 5.95 1.32 17.52
C ASP A 125 5.13 0.82 18.71
N LEU A 126 5.73 0.02 19.59
CA LEU A 126 5.00 -0.64 20.67
C LEU A 126 4.34 0.34 21.65
N ALA A 127 4.84 1.58 21.76
CA ALA A 127 4.20 2.59 22.59
C ALA A 127 2.79 2.93 22.09
N ARG A 128 2.49 2.72 20.80
CA ARG A 128 1.16 3.00 20.20
C ARG A 128 0.04 2.12 20.73
N TYR A 129 0.35 0.96 21.31
CA TYR A 129 -0.67 0.14 21.99
C TYR A 129 -1.26 0.85 23.22
N LEU A 130 -0.57 1.86 23.76
CA LEU A 130 -0.98 2.64 24.93
C LEU A 130 -1.47 4.05 24.59
N LEU A 131 -1.42 4.47 23.32
CA LEU A 131 -1.76 5.82 22.90
C LEU A 131 -3.16 5.85 22.28
N PRO A 132 -4.12 6.61 22.87
CA PRO A 132 -5.48 6.73 22.35
C PRO A 132 -5.53 7.27 20.92
N PRO A 133 -6.61 6.97 20.16
CA PRO A 133 -6.76 7.44 18.79
C PRO A 133 -6.85 8.97 18.72
N TYR A 134 -6.40 9.53 17.59
CA TYR A 134 -6.55 10.97 17.35
C TYR A 134 -8.04 11.36 17.34
N GLY A 135 -8.42 12.36 18.12
CA GLY A 135 -9.82 12.72 18.33
C GLY A 135 -10.59 11.80 19.28
N SER A 136 -9.88 11.04 20.13
CA SER A 136 -10.46 10.29 21.25
C SER A 136 -11.31 11.22 22.12
N LEU A 137 -12.56 10.80 22.40
CA LEU A 137 -13.46 11.52 23.29
C LEU A 137 -13.00 11.43 24.76
N PRO A 138 -12.66 10.25 25.31
CA PRO A 138 -12.27 10.16 26.72
C PRO A 138 -10.85 10.67 27.01
N TYR A 139 -9.96 10.67 26.01
CA TYR A 139 -8.54 10.99 26.19
C TYR A 139 -8.00 12.01 25.16
N PRO A 140 -8.57 13.23 25.08
CA PRO A 140 -8.27 14.17 23.99
C PRO A 140 -6.80 14.62 23.97
N ALA A 141 -6.20 14.92 25.12
CA ALA A 141 -4.81 15.38 25.22
C ALA A 141 -3.80 14.31 24.77
N LEU A 142 -4.00 13.07 25.20
CA LEU A 142 -3.13 11.94 24.83
C LEU A 142 -3.29 11.57 23.36
N GLY A 143 -4.53 11.58 22.85
CA GLY A 143 -4.83 11.29 21.45
C GLY A 143 -4.30 12.34 20.46
N ALA A 144 -4.10 13.59 20.90
CA ALA A 144 -3.54 14.65 20.04
C ALA A 144 -2.15 14.29 19.48
N SER A 145 -1.36 13.50 20.22
CA SER A 145 -0.04 13.01 19.79
C SER A 145 -0.08 12.07 18.57
N GLN A 146 -1.25 11.52 18.24
CA GLN A 146 -1.44 10.61 17.09
C GLN A 146 -1.90 11.33 15.81
N ARG A 147 -1.84 12.67 15.76
CA ARG A 147 -2.25 13.44 14.58
C ARG A 147 -1.46 13.00 13.34
N GLY A 148 -2.15 12.83 12.22
CA GLY A 148 -1.55 12.40 10.94
C GLY A 148 -1.32 10.89 10.80
N MET A 149 -1.53 10.11 11.87
CA MET A 149 -1.47 8.66 11.80
C MET A 149 -2.70 8.08 11.11
N GLU A 150 -2.53 7.01 10.35
CA GLU A 150 -3.64 6.41 9.58
C GLU A 150 -4.33 5.24 10.30
N VAL A 151 -3.62 4.57 11.19
CA VAL A 151 -4.06 3.37 11.90
C VAL A 151 -3.78 3.56 13.38
N ASP A 152 -4.77 3.24 14.22
CA ASP A 152 -4.65 3.29 15.67
C ASP A 152 -4.48 1.87 16.23
N TYR A 153 -3.69 1.72 17.28
CA TYR A 153 -3.39 0.42 17.90
C TYR A 153 -3.80 0.33 19.37
N PHE A 154 -4.49 1.37 19.87
CA PHE A 154 -4.84 1.51 21.28
C PHE A 154 -5.61 0.31 21.82
N LEU A 155 -5.12 -0.28 22.92
CA LEU A 155 -5.72 -1.45 23.56
C LEU A 155 -6.83 -1.13 24.56
N GLY A 156 -6.97 0.12 24.99
CA GLY A 156 -7.94 0.52 26.02
C GLY A 156 -7.37 0.41 27.43
N TYR A 157 -7.46 1.46 28.24
CA TYR A 157 -6.99 1.43 29.63
C TYR A 157 -7.90 0.59 30.53
N ILE A 158 -9.22 0.62 30.30
CA ILE A 158 -10.17 -0.21 31.04
C ILE A 158 -9.95 -1.67 30.66
N ALA A 159 -9.83 -1.96 29.36
CA ALA A 159 -9.47 -3.29 28.87
C ALA A 159 -8.12 -3.77 29.44
N LEU A 160 -7.07 -2.95 29.46
CA LEU A 160 -5.77 -3.31 30.04
C LEU A 160 -5.85 -3.61 31.54
N ALA A 161 -6.61 -2.82 32.31
CA ALA A 161 -6.80 -3.06 33.74
C ALA A 161 -7.51 -4.41 34.01
N LEU A 162 -8.57 -4.71 33.27
CA LEU A 162 -9.28 -5.99 33.35
C LEU A 162 -8.41 -7.16 32.88
N ALA A 163 -7.65 -6.97 31.79
CA ALA A 163 -6.71 -7.98 31.31
C ALA A 163 -5.61 -8.26 32.34
N GLY A 164 -5.08 -7.25 33.02
CA GLY A 164 -4.13 -7.39 34.12
C GLY A 164 -4.71 -8.21 35.27
N LEU A 165 -5.95 -7.92 35.69
CA LEU A 165 -6.66 -8.72 36.70
C LEU A 165 -6.85 -10.18 36.24
N GLY A 166 -7.23 -10.38 34.97
CA GLY A 166 -7.37 -11.70 34.36
C GLY A 166 -6.05 -12.48 34.34
N LEU A 167 -4.96 -11.81 33.95
CA LEU A 167 -3.61 -12.38 33.94
C LEU A 167 -3.15 -12.77 35.34
N VAL A 168 -3.33 -11.89 36.34
CA VAL A 168 -3.00 -12.20 37.74
C VAL A 168 -3.78 -13.42 38.24
N ARG A 169 -5.07 -13.54 37.91
CA ARG A 169 -5.86 -14.74 38.27
C ARG A 169 -5.39 -16.00 37.54
N LEU A 170 -5.00 -15.89 36.28
CA LEU A 170 -4.45 -16.99 35.51
C LEU A 170 -3.12 -17.48 36.09
N LEU A 171 -2.22 -16.56 36.45
CA LEU A 171 -0.91 -16.86 37.04
C LEU A 171 -1.04 -17.44 38.46
N ARG A 172 -2.01 -16.97 39.25
CA ARG A 172 -2.28 -17.47 40.60
C ARG A 172 -3.14 -18.75 40.63
N GLY A 173 -3.42 -19.37 39.49
CA GLY A 173 -4.22 -20.60 39.42
C GLY A 173 -5.69 -20.42 39.84
N ARG A 174 -6.20 -19.18 39.83
CA ARG A 174 -7.60 -18.84 40.18
C ARG A 174 -8.52 -18.76 38.96
N ALA A 175 -8.00 -19.07 37.77
CA ALA A 175 -8.80 -19.26 36.57
C ALA A 175 -9.42 -20.67 36.57
N PRO A 176 -10.56 -20.89 35.87
CA PRO A 176 -11.16 -22.22 35.77
C PRO A 176 -10.15 -23.25 35.24
N ALA A 177 -9.86 -24.29 36.03
CA ALA A 177 -8.79 -25.26 35.76
C ALA A 177 -8.88 -25.87 34.35
N ALA A 178 -10.09 -26.17 33.89
CA ALA A 178 -10.36 -26.72 32.56
C ALA A 178 -9.90 -25.81 31.40
N TRP A 179 -9.90 -24.48 31.60
CA TRP A 179 -9.56 -23.49 30.59
C TRP A 179 -8.15 -22.93 30.73
N THR A 180 -7.48 -23.16 31.87
CA THR A 180 -6.16 -22.59 32.18
C THR A 180 -5.12 -22.80 31.08
N PRO A 181 -4.93 -24.00 30.50
CA PRO A 181 -3.93 -24.18 29.44
C PRO A 181 -4.28 -23.39 28.18
N VAL A 182 -5.56 -23.36 27.79
CA VAL A 182 -6.04 -22.62 26.62
C VAL A 182 -5.85 -21.11 26.83
N LEU A 183 -6.20 -20.59 28.00
CA LEU A 183 -5.99 -19.18 28.36
C LEU A 183 -4.50 -18.80 28.35
N ARG A 184 -3.61 -19.69 28.82
CA ARG A 184 -2.16 -19.49 28.70
C ARG A 184 -1.71 -19.44 27.24
N ALA A 185 -2.25 -20.30 26.38
CA ALA A 185 -1.95 -20.28 24.95
C ALA A 185 -2.40 -18.97 24.29
N TYR A 186 -3.57 -18.42 24.66
CA TYR A 186 -4.00 -17.10 24.21
C TYR A 186 -3.11 -15.98 24.74
N ALA A 187 -2.65 -16.05 26.00
CA ALA A 187 -1.70 -15.07 26.54
C ALA A 187 -0.36 -15.10 25.78
N VAL A 188 0.16 -16.30 25.48
CA VAL A 188 1.35 -16.47 24.64
C VAL A 188 1.12 -15.93 23.23
N LEU A 189 -0.04 -16.23 22.62
CA LEU A 189 -0.42 -15.68 21.32
C LEU A 189 -0.41 -14.15 21.33
N GLY A 190 -0.95 -13.53 22.38
CA GLY A 190 -0.94 -12.07 22.55
C GLY A 190 0.48 -11.51 22.60
N LEU A 191 1.35 -12.10 23.42
CA LEU A 191 2.76 -11.69 23.53
C LEU A 191 3.51 -11.84 22.19
N VAL A 192 3.41 -13.01 21.55
CA VAL A 192 4.02 -13.28 20.25
C VAL A 192 3.50 -12.28 19.21
N SER A 193 2.19 -12.03 19.18
CA SER A 193 1.59 -11.10 18.22
C SER A 193 2.04 -9.64 18.43
N ILE A 194 2.22 -9.19 19.69
CA ILE A 194 2.79 -7.87 19.99
C ILE A 194 4.20 -7.78 19.41
N LEU A 195 5.05 -8.77 19.69
CA LEU A 195 6.44 -8.78 19.23
C LEU A 195 6.55 -8.85 17.70
N LEU A 196 5.73 -9.67 17.04
CA LEU A 196 5.68 -9.77 15.59
C LEU A 196 5.11 -8.49 14.95
N SER A 197 4.17 -7.82 15.62
CA SER A 197 3.60 -6.57 15.11
C SER A 197 4.60 -5.43 15.01
N ALA A 198 5.70 -5.49 15.79
CA ALA A 198 6.78 -4.52 15.73
C ALA A 198 7.61 -4.61 14.43
N GLY A 199 7.37 -5.62 13.59
CA GLY A 199 8.03 -5.76 12.28
C GLY A 199 9.53 -6.06 12.38
N SER A 200 10.25 -5.74 11.31
CA SER A 200 11.67 -6.08 11.20
C SER A 200 12.56 -5.33 12.21
N THR A 201 12.10 -4.22 12.78
CA THR A 201 12.88 -3.45 13.76
C THR A 201 12.00 -3.10 14.95
N LEU A 202 12.42 -3.53 16.14
CA LEU A 202 11.69 -3.26 17.37
C LEU A 202 11.81 -1.78 17.73
N ARG A 203 10.69 -1.06 17.80
CA ARG A 203 10.66 0.37 18.13
C ARG A 203 9.78 0.67 19.33
N VAL A 204 10.27 1.55 20.19
CA VAL A 204 9.53 2.08 21.35
C VAL A 204 9.76 3.58 21.43
N LYS A 205 8.69 4.39 21.35
CA LYS A 205 8.76 5.86 21.38
C LYS A 205 9.74 6.44 20.35
N GLY A 206 9.78 5.87 19.15
CA GLY A 206 10.65 6.25 18.04
C GLY A 206 12.07 5.66 18.13
N VAL A 207 12.48 5.12 19.28
CA VAL A 207 13.83 4.56 19.47
C VAL A 207 13.86 3.12 18.97
N SER A 208 14.84 2.82 18.12
CA SER A 208 15.13 1.46 17.65
C SER A 208 15.88 0.67 18.73
N LEU A 209 15.30 -0.43 19.20
CA LEU A 209 15.91 -1.35 20.17
C LEU A 209 16.70 -2.49 19.50
N GLY A 210 16.65 -2.58 18.17
CA GLY A 210 17.35 -3.59 17.38
C GLY A 210 16.43 -4.42 16.48
N PRO A 211 16.95 -5.53 15.91
CA PRO A 211 16.17 -6.42 15.05
C PRO A 211 14.96 -7.01 15.76
N GLY A 212 13.79 -6.91 15.12
CA GLY A 212 12.55 -7.53 15.62
C GLY A 212 12.41 -8.99 15.18
N PRO A 213 11.66 -9.82 15.95
CA PRO A 213 11.52 -11.25 15.65
C PRO A 213 10.77 -11.53 14.34
N PHE A 214 10.02 -10.55 13.81
CA PHE A 214 9.39 -10.67 12.52
C PHE A 214 10.40 -10.86 11.37
N ARG A 215 11.67 -10.46 11.52
CA ARG A 215 12.72 -10.76 10.52
C ARG A 215 12.87 -12.25 10.26
N LEU A 216 12.72 -13.07 11.30
CA LEU A 216 12.82 -14.53 11.19
C LEU A 216 11.65 -15.10 10.38
N LEU A 217 10.44 -14.57 10.59
CA LEU A 217 9.30 -14.94 9.76
C LEU A 217 9.50 -14.44 8.33
N GLN A 218 9.91 -13.19 8.13
CA GLN A 218 10.11 -12.63 6.80
C GLN A 218 11.19 -13.36 5.99
N ALA A 219 12.17 -13.98 6.64
CA ALA A 219 13.14 -14.86 5.98
C ALA A 219 12.52 -16.16 5.42
N SER A 220 11.30 -16.51 5.81
CA SER A 220 10.56 -17.65 5.28
C SER A 220 9.71 -17.26 4.07
N GLY A 221 9.66 -18.13 3.06
CA GLY A 221 8.95 -17.88 1.79
C GLY A 221 7.51 -17.35 1.94
N PRO A 222 6.64 -17.96 2.78
CA PRO A 222 5.24 -17.51 2.91
C PRO A 222 5.05 -16.13 3.54
N PHE A 223 6.05 -15.62 4.26
CA PHE A 223 5.98 -14.35 4.99
C PHE A 223 6.91 -13.28 4.40
N ALA A 224 7.73 -13.61 3.39
CA ALA A 224 8.67 -12.69 2.75
C ALA A 224 8.00 -11.42 2.22
N GLU A 225 6.81 -11.58 1.62
CA GLU A 225 6.06 -10.49 1.00
C GLU A 225 5.13 -9.72 1.97
N LEU A 226 5.16 -10.05 3.27
CA LEU A 226 4.33 -9.38 4.26
C LEU A 226 4.96 -8.04 4.70
N ARG A 227 4.49 -6.95 4.08
CA ARG A 227 4.93 -5.56 4.32
C ARG A 227 4.32 -4.84 5.53
N GLU A 228 3.19 -5.33 6.04
CA GLU A 228 2.38 -4.73 7.12
C GLU A 228 2.25 -5.65 8.36
N PRO A 229 3.35 -6.02 9.03
CA PRO A 229 3.31 -6.83 10.25
C PRO A 229 2.50 -6.18 11.37
N ALA A 230 2.36 -4.85 11.39
CA ALA A 230 1.55 -4.14 12.38
C ALA A 230 0.11 -4.68 12.51
N ARG A 231 -0.41 -5.31 11.46
CA ARG A 231 -1.73 -5.97 11.45
C ARG A 231 -1.86 -7.20 12.35
N PHE A 232 -0.76 -7.74 12.89
CA PHE A 232 -0.79 -8.70 14.02
C PHE A 232 -1.56 -8.16 15.24
N ALA A 233 -1.79 -6.85 15.31
CA ALA A 233 -2.67 -6.21 16.29
C ALA A 233 -4.08 -6.83 16.37
N MET A 234 -4.60 -7.42 15.29
CA MET A 234 -5.84 -8.21 15.35
C MET A 234 -5.75 -9.36 16.36
N LEU A 235 -4.65 -10.12 16.35
CA LEU A 235 -4.44 -11.24 17.27
C LEU A 235 -4.14 -10.76 18.69
N VAL A 236 -3.49 -9.60 18.83
CA VAL A 236 -3.31 -8.93 20.13
C VAL A 236 -4.68 -8.63 20.75
N ASN A 237 -5.60 -8.02 20.00
CA ASN A 237 -6.95 -7.74 20.48
C ASN A 237 -7.74 -9.02 20.80
N LEU A 238 -7.57 -10.09 20.01
CA LEU A 238 -8.21 -11.38 20.30
C LEU A 238 -7.72 -11.98 21.63
N ALA A 239 -6.40 -12.03 21.81
CA ALA A 239 -5.79 -12.52 23.05
C ALA A 239 -6.20 -11.65 24.25
N LEU A 240 -6.16 -10.32 24.10
CA LEU A 240 -6.56 -9.39 25.14
C LEU A 240 -8.02 -9.60 25.55
N ALA A 241 -8.93 -9.82 24.59
CA ALA A 241 -10.34 -10.09 24.87
C ALA A 241 -10.55 -11.29 25.80
N THR A 242 -9.74 -12.35 25.67
CA THR A 242 -9.83 -13.52 26.55
C THR A 242 -9.41 -13.21 27.99
N LEU A 243 -8.35 -12.41 28.18
CA LEU A 243 -7.90 -11.98 29.52
C LEU A 243 -8.88 -10.99 30.14
N VAL A 244 -9.42 -10.06 29.36
CA VAL A 244 -10.50 -9.15 29.78
C VAL A 244 -11.71 -9.94 30.26
N ALA A 245 -12.11 -11.01 29.55
CA ALA A 245 -13.24 -11.84 29.96
C ALA A 245 -13.00 -12.50 31.34
N VAL A 246 -11.80 -13.02 31.60
CA VAL A 246 -11.44 -13.59 32.91
C VAL A 246 -11.45 -12.52 34.01
N GLY A 247 -10.88 -11.35 33.74
CA GLY A 247 -10.88 -10.24 34.70
C GLY A 247 -12.27 -9.71 35.01
N ALA A 248 -13.08 -9.49 33.98
CA ALA A 248 -14.46 -9.04 34.08
C ALA A 248 -15.33 -10.06 34.83
N ALA A 249 -15.25 -11.35 34.48
CA ALA A 249 -15.99 -12.40 35.17
C ALA A 249 -15.73 -12.39 36.68
N ALA A 250 -14.47 -12.17 37.06
CA ALA A 250 -14.09 -12.17 38.47
C ALA A 250 -14.48 -10.89 39.23
N LEU A 251 -14.62 -9.76 38.54
CA LEU A 251 -15.21 -8.53 39.11
C LEU A 251 -16.72 -8.69 39.28
N LEU A 252 -17.39 -9.21 38.24
CA LEU A 252 -18.85 -9.40 38.24
C LEU A 252 -19.29 -10.44 39.27
N SER A 253 -18.53 -11.53 39.45
CA SER A 253 -18.81 -12.53 40.48
C SER A 253 -18.69 -11.98 41.90
N ALA A 254 -17.94 -10.90 42.11
CA ALA A 254 -17.79 -10.27 43.42
C ALA A 254 -19.04 -9.50 43.86
N LEU A 255 -19.96 -9.16 42.95
CA LEU A 255 -21.13 -8.31 43.23
C LEU A 255 -22.25 -9.01 44.02
N ARG A 256 -22.09 -10.28 44.40
CA ARG A 256 -22.99 -11.14 45.23
C ARG A 256 -24.46 -11.26 44.77
N SER A 257 -24.92 -10.45 43.81
CA SER A 257 -26.27 -10.43 43.26
C SER A 257 -26.23 -10.59 41.73
N PRO A 258 -26.98 -11.54 41.15
CA PRO A 258 -27.00 -11.76 39.70
C PRO A 258 -27.55 -10.54 38.95
N ARG A 259 -28.56 -9.85 39.50
CA ARG A 259 -29.11 -8.63 38.90
C ARG A 259 -28.06 -7.52 38.84
N ARG A 260 -27.28 -7.31 39.91
CA ARG A 260 -26.19 -6.31 39.94
C ARG A 260 -25.07 -6.67 38.97
N ALA A 261 -24.71 -7.95 38.88
CA ALA A 261 -23.71 -8.44 37.93
C ALA A 261 -24.18 -8.22 36.47
N THR A 262 -25.44 -8.51 36.15
CA THR A 262 -26.01 -8.24 34.83
C THR A 262 -25.99 -6.76 34.50
N VAL A 263 -26.44 -5.89 35.41
CA VAL A 263 -26.40 -4.42 35.22
C VAL A 263 -24.96 -3.92 35.03
N ALA A 264 -24.03 -4.37 35.87
CA ALA A 264 -22.62 -3.99 35.74
C ALA A 264 -22.01 -4.47 34.42
N CYS A 265 -22.37 -5.67 33.94
CA CYS A 265 -21.97 -6.16 32.62
C CYS A 265 -22.51 -5.25 31.51
N PHE A 266 -23.81 -4.91 31.56
CA PHE A 266 -24.43 -3.99 30.59
C PHE A 266 -23.78 -2.60 30.59
N LEU A 267 -23.37 -2.07 31.75
CA LEU A 267 -22.67 -0.78 31.85
C LEU A 267 -21.20 -0.87 31.40
N LEU A 268 -20.54 -2.01 31.59
CA LEU A 268 -19.15 -2.18 31.20
C LEU A 268 -18.98 -2.21 29.68
N LEU A 269 -19.94 -2.76 28.93
CA LEU A 269 -19.90 -2.84 27.47
C LEU A 269 -19.74 -1.46 26.78
N PRO A 270 -20.60 -0.45 27.03
CA PRO A 270 -20.44 0.87 26.43
C PRO A 270 -19.19 1.58 26.95
N LEU A 271 -18.75 1.36 28.19
CA LEU A 271 -17.50 1.93 28.69
C LEU A 271 -16.28 1.41 27.91
N LEU A 272 -16.21 0.09 27.68
CA LEU A 272 -15.18 -0.54 26.86
C LEU A 272 -15.26 -0.07 25.40
N ALA A 273 -16.44 0.22 24.87
CA ALA A 273 -16.56 0.76 23.51
C ALA A 273 -16.16 2.25 23.45
N ALA A 274 -16.52 3.03 24.47
CA ALA A 274 -16.30 4.48 24.53
C ALA A 274 -14.81 4.84 24.59
N GLU A 275 -13.98 4.07 25.28
CA GLU A 275 -12.52 4.32 25.33
C GLU A 275 -11.83 4.23 23.97
N HIS A 276 -12.43 3.52 23.02
CA HIS A 276 -11.94 3.40 21.65
C HIS A 276 -12.59 4.39 20.68
N TRP A 277 -13.62 5.14 21.11
CA TRP A 277 -14.35 6.04 20.22
C TRP A 277 -13.51 7.27 19.87
N SER A 278 -13.43 7.55 18.56
CA SER A 278 -12.86 8.77 18.02
C SER A 278 -13.80 9.40 17.01
N LEU A 279 -14.20 10.65 17.27
CA LEU A 279 -15.04 11.43 16.36
C LEU A 279 -14.37 11.64 14.99
N ARG A 280 -13.04 11.73 14.96
CA ARG A 280 -12.31 11.97 13.71
C ARG A 280 -12.11 10.70 12.88
N ARG A 281 -12.19 9.52 13.50
CA ARG A 281 -12.13 8.22 12.80
C ARG A 281 -13.48 7.75 12.32
N THR A 282 -14.56 8.11 13.01
CA THR A 282 -15.93 7.68 12.67
C THR A 282 -16.66 8.66 11.76
N ARG A 283 -16.17 9.90 11.59
CA ARG A 283 -16.73 10.85 10.62
C ARG A 283 -16.26 10.52 9.21
N GLY A 284 -17.15 9.95 8.41
CA GLY A 284 -16.93 9.76 6.97
C GLY A 284 -16.82 11.10 6.22
N LEU A 285 -16.30 11.02 5.00
CA LEU A 285 -16.36 12.12 4.04
C LEU A 285 -17.50 11.81 3.08
N ASP A 286 -18.37 12.79 2.84
CA ASP A 286 -19.38 12.68 1.80
C ASP A 286 -18.70 12.62 0.44
N ILE A 287 -19.21 11.74 -0.43
CA ILE A 287 -18.80 11.61 -1.83
C ILE A 287 -20.01 11.84 -2.72
N PRO A 288 -19.84 12.40 -3.93
CA PRO A 288 -20.95 12.55 -4.87
C PRO A 288 -21.59 11.19 -5.20
N ALA A 289 -22.88 11.05 -4.93
CA ALA A 289 -23.67 9.84 -5.15
C ALA A 289 -25.07 10.16 -5.67
N ALA A 290 -25.68 9.21 -6.37
CA ALA A 290 -27.00 9.35 -6.99
C ALA A 290 -27.15 10.67 -7.79
N GLU A 291 -28.08 11.54 -7.39
CA GLU A 291 -28.37 12.83 -8.03
C GLU A 291 -27.25 13.86 -7.92
N SER A 292 -26.30 13.68 -7.00
CA SER A 292 -25.14 14.56 -6.84
C SER A 292 -23.91 14.16 -7.68
N VAL A 293 -23.95 13.01 -8.37
CA VAL A 293 -22.87 12.61 -9.31
C VAL A 293 -22.72 13.66 -10.42
N PRO A 294 -21.49 14.06 -10.79
CA PRO A 294 -21.28 15.00 -11.87
C PRO A 294 -21.86 14.54 -13.21
N GLU A 295 -22.48 15.48 -13.93
CA GLU A 295 -23.22 15.18 -15.15
C GLU A 295 -22.31 14.57 -16.23
N ALA A 296 -21.03 14.96 -16.26
CA ALA A 296 -20.03 14.38 -17.15
C ALA A 296 -19.95 12.85 -17.05
N TYR A 297 -20.01 12.27 -15.84
CA TYR A 297 -19.99 10.82 -15.67
C TYR A 297 -21.30 10.16 -16.11
N ARG A 298 -22.45 10.84 -15.95
CA ARG A 298 -23.74 10.35 -16.47
C ARG A 298 -23.79 10.42 -17.99
N TRP A 299 -23.20 11.46 -18.57
CA TRP A 299 -23.04 11.58 -20.01
C TRP A 299 -22.16 10.46 -20.53
N LEU A 300 -21.03 10.17 -19.89
CA LEU A 300 -20.18 9.02 -20.23
C LEU A 300 -20.93 7.69 -20.14
N ALA A 301 -21.81 7.51 -19.15
CA ALA A 301 -22.64 6.30 -19.05
C ALA A 301 -23.63 6.14 -20.23
N ARG A 302 -24.03 7.23 -20.87
CA ARG A 302 -24.89 7.24 -22.07
C ARG A 302 -24.10 7.17 -23.38
N TRP A 303 -22.79 7.49 -23.36
CA TRP A 303 -21.93 7.42 -24.54
C TRP A 303 -21.86 5.99 -25.09
N PRO A 304 -22.14 5.77 -26.39
CA PRO A 304 -22.17 4.44 -26.97
C PRO A 304 -20.77 3.78 -26.99
N GLY A 305 -20.74 2.45 -26.90
CA GLY A 305 -19.50 1.66 -26.97
C GLY A 305 -18.58 1.76 -25.75
N ASP A 306 -17.42 1.10 -25.87
CA ASP A 306 -16.47 0.84 -24.78
C ASP A 306 -15.14 1.63 -24.92
N ASP A 307 -15.26 2.82 -25.49
CA ASP A 307 -14.16 3.76 -25.68
C ASP A 307 -13.47 4.06 -24.33
N PRO A 308 -12.15 3.80 -24.21
CA PRO A 308 -11.43 4.07 -22.98
C PRO A 308 -11.32 5.58 -22.70
N VAL A 309 -11.48 5.94 -21.42
CA VAL A 309 -11.52 7.31 -20.93
C VAL A 309 -10.24 7.63 -20.14
N ALA A 310 -9.55 8.70 -20.51
CA ALA A 310 -8.46 9.26 -19.75
C ALA A 310 -8.96 10.47 -18.95
N GLU A 311 -8.89 10.40 -17.61
CA GLU A 311 -9.23 11.53 -16.75
C GLU A 311 -8.01 12.43 -16.54
N LEU A 312 -8.12 13.70 -16.97
CA LEU A 312 -6.98 14.60 -17.14
C LEU A 312 -7.22 15.97 -16.49
N PRO A 313 -6.17 16.61 -15.92
CA PRO A 313 -4.86 16.02 -15.70
C PRO A 313 -4.97 14.92 -14.62
N PRO A 314 -3.99 14.01 -14.53
CA PRO A 314 -3.92 13.03 -13.44
C PRO A 314 -3.93 13.75 -12.08
N ARG A 315 -4.43 13.07 -11.04
CA ARG A 315 -4.28 13.59 -9.67
C ARG A 315 -2.79 13.78 -9.36
N PRO A 316 -2.38 14.85 -8.64
CA PRO A 316 -1.00 14.98 -8.16
C PRO A 316 -0.57 13.78 -7.31
N PHE A 317 0.75 13.50 -7.22
CA PHE A 317 1.26 12.34 -6.48
C PHE A 317 0.79 12.32 -5.02
N GLY A 318 0.75 13.48 -4.36
CA GLY A 318 0.23 13.63 -3.00
C GLY A 318 -1.27 13.32 -2.84
N LEU A 319 -2.03 13.38 -3.94
CA LEU A 319 -3.47 13.13 -4.00
C LEU A 319 -3.83 11.83 -4.73
N THR A 320 -2.86 10.96 -5.02
CA THR A 320 -3.10 9.66 -5.69
C THR A 320 -4.17 8.82 -4.96
N ARG A 321 -4.36 9.02 -3.66
CA ARG A 321 -5.43 8.35 -2.90
C ARG A 321 -6.83 8.70 -3.38
N LEU A 322 -7.02 9.89 -3.93
CA LEU A 322 -8.29 10.34 -4.48
C LEU A 322 -8.65 9.59 -5.76
N THR A 323 -7.72 8.91 -6.45
CA THR A 323 -7.99 8.02 -7.60
C THR A 323 -8.96 6.87 -7.29
N SER A 324 -9.27 6.63 -6.01
CA SER A 324 -10.40 5.79 -5.59
C SER A 324 -11.75 6.33 -6.06
N LEU A 325 -11.88 7.65 -6.24
CA LEU A 325 -13.10 8.31 -6.67
C LEU A 325 -13.35 8.08 -8.17
N GLU A 326 -12.31 8.14 -8.99
CA GLU A 326 -12.30 7.77 -10.40
C GLU A 326 -12.68 6.29 -10.57
N ALA A 327 -12.11 5.40 -9.73
CA ALA A 327 -12.52 4.00 -9.67
C ALA A 327 -14.01 3.84 -9.33
N TYR A 328 -14.52 4.63 -8.38
CA TYR A 328 -15.94 4.64 -8.01
C TYR A 328 -16.82 5.14 -9.17
N PHE A 329 -16.49 6.26 -9.82
CA PHE A 329 -17.26 6.77 -10.96
C PHE A 329 -17.21 5.84 -12.17
N SER A 330 -16.11 5.09 -12.36
CA SER A 330 -16.03 4.06 -13.41
C SER A 330 -17.08 2.96 -13.27
N THR A 331 -17.58 2.69 -12.06
CA THR A 331 -18.68 1.73 -11.87
C THR A 331 -20.01 2.20 -12.46
N LEU A 332 -20.17 3.51 -12.68
CA LEU A 332 -21.36 4.12 -13.27
C LEU A 332 -21.35 3.98 -14.79
N HIS A 333 -20.25 4.38 -15.44
CA HIS A 333 -20.15 4.39 -16.90
C HIS A 333 -19.55 3.11 -17.49
N ARG A 334 -18.95 2.24 -16.67
CA ARG A 334 -18.35 0.93 -17.02
C ARG A 334 -17.33 0.96 -18.15
N LYS A 335 -16.71 2.11 -18.41
CA LYS A 335 -15.64 2.25 -19.41
C LYS A 335 -14.28 1.99 -18.77
N ARG A 336 -13.32 1.53 -19.58
CA ARG A 336 -11.92 1.38 -19.16
C ARG A 336 -11.35 2.76 -18.86
N ILE A 337 -10.66 2.89 -17.72
CA ILE A 337 -10.03 4.13 -17.26
C ILE A 337 -8.52 3.95 -17.09
N LEU A 338 -7.79 5.06 -17.18
CA LEU A 338 -6.33 5.05 -17.04
C LEU A 338 -5.86 5.00 -15.59
N PHE A 339 -6.42 5.87 -14.73
CA PHE A 339 -6.01 6.01 -13.34
C PHE A 339 -7.15 5.61 -12.40
N ALA A 340 -6.86 4.63 -11.56
CA ALA A 340 -7.72 4.16 -10.49
C ALA A 340 -6.82 3.71 -9.34
N ARG A 341 -7.32 3.71 -8.11
CA ARG A 341 -6.54 3.14 -7.00
C ARG A 341 -6.55 1.61 -7.06
N PRO A 342 -5.43 0.96 -7.39
CA PRO A 342 -5.36 -0.49 -7.52
C PRO A 342 -4.91 -1.13 -6.19
N SER A 343 -4.99 -2.46 -6.10
CA SER A 343 -4.41 -3.21 -4.97
C SER A 343 -2.87 -3.25 -5.02
N PHE A 344 -2.29 -3.08 -6.20
CA PHE A 344 -0.87 -2.87 -6.47
C PHE A 344 -0.75 -1.87 -7.62
N PHE A 345 0.20 -0.94 -7.55
CA PHE A 345 0.42 0.01 -8.64
C PHE A 345 1.16 -0.70 -9.79
N PRO A 346 0.60 -0.73 -11.01
CA PRO A 346 1.31 -1.25 -12.18
C PRO A 346 2.63 -0.48 -12.42
N PRO A 347 3.67 -1.11 -12.97
CA PRO A 347 4.97 -0.46 -13.19
C PRO A 347 4.89 0.85 -13.99
N ALA A 348 3.97 0.95 -14.96
CA ALA A 348 3.77 2.14 -15.78
C ALA A 348 2.98 3.27 -15.08
N TYR A 349 2.36 3.03 -13.93
CA TYR A 349 1.36 3.93 -13.35
C TYR A 349 1.92 5.32 -13.03
N GLU A 350 3.02 5.39 -12.26
CA GLU A 350 3.60 6.67 -11.85
C GLU A 350 4.33 7.37 -13.01
N LEU A 351 4.87 6.60 -13.97
CA LEU A 351 5.44 7.16 -15.19
C LEU A 351 4.36 7.84 -16.05
N LEU A 352 3.21 7.19 -16.23
CA LEU A 352 2.06 7.76 -16.94
C LEU A 352 1.49 8.98 -16.20
N GLN A 353 1.39 8.91 -14.88
CA GLN A 353 0.98 10.05 -14.06
C GLN A 353 1.92 11.24 -14.25
N TRP A 354 3.23 10.99 -14.38
CA TRP A 354 4.23 12.01 -14.66
C TRP A 354 4.11 12.57 -16.08
N GLN A 355 4.08 11.70 -17.10
CA GLN A 355 4.05 12.09 -18.52
C GLN A 355 2.76 12.80 -18.93
N LEU A 356 1.65 12.56 -18.22
CA LEU A 356 0.35 13.17 -18.50
C LEU A 356 0.05 14.39 -17.60
N ARG A 357 0.97 14.76 -16.70
CA ARG A 357 0.79 15.89 -15.77
C ARG A 357 0.58 17.21 -16.53
N ASP A 358 1.34 17.41 -17.59
CA ASP A 358 1.40 18.66 -18.34
C ASP A 358 0.44 18.68 -19.55
N PHE A 359 -0.53 17.75 -19.58
CA PHE A 359 -1.60 17.76 -20.57
C PHE A 359 -2.25 19.16 -20.66
N PRO A 360 -2.57 19.68 -21.85
CA PRO A 360 -2.52 19.07 -23.18
C PRO A 360 -1.25 19.45 -23.99
N ASP A 361 -0.10 18.85 -23.70
CA ASP A 361 1.08 18.98 -24.56
C ASP A 361 1.13 17.90 -25.67
N GLU A 362 1.94 18.11 -26.70
CA GLU A 362 2.09 17.18 -27.83
C GLU A 362 2.46 15.76 -27.37
N ARG A 363 3.32 15.67 -26.34
CA ARG A 363 3.78 14.41 -25.76
C ARG A 363 2.63 13.62 -25.13
N SER A 364 1.85 14.23 -24.24
CA SER A 364 0.74 13.58 -23.55
C SER A 364 -0.38 13.19 -24.52
N ILE A 365 -0.71 14.04 -25.50
CA ILE A 365 -1.70 13.72 -26.53
C ILE A 365 -1.23 12.53 -27.37
N THR A 366 0.00 12.55 -27.87
CA THR A 366 0.55 11.45 -28.68
C THR A 366 0.60 10.15 -27.89
N LEU A 367 1.01 10.21 -26.62
CA LEU A 367 1.01 9.05 -25.73
C LEU A 367 -0.39 8.46 -25.55
N LEU A 368 -1.40 9.29 -25.29
CA LEU A 368 -2.80 8.84 -25.16
C LEU A 368 -3.31 8.20 -26.46
N ARG A 369 -3.01 8.79 -27.62
CA ARG A 369 -3.35 8.24 -28.94
C ARG A 369 -2.70 6.87 -29.16
N ALA A 370 -1.40 6.75 -28.85
CA ALA A 370 -0.63 5.51 -29.01
C ALA A 370 -1.04 4.39 -28.04
N LEU A 371 -1.60 4.76 -26.88
CA LEU A 371 -2.20 3.83 -25.92
C LEU A 371 -3.66 3.47 -26.24
N GLY A 372 -4.23 4.07 -27.29
CA GLY A 372 -5.57 3.78 -27.78
C GLY A 372 -6.70 4.44 -27.00
N PHE A 373 -6.42 5.51 -26.25
CA PHE A 373 -7.47 6.33 -25.62
C PHE A 373 -8.31 7.05 -26.68
N ARG A 374 -9.62 7.16 -26.41
CA ARG A 374 -10.60 7.76 -27.34
C ARG A 374 -11.34 8.94 -26.75
N LEU A 375 -11.43 8.99 -25.43
CA LEU A 375 -12.09 10.08 -24.70
C LEU A 375 -11.13 10.65 -23.66
N ALA A 376 -11.05 11.97 -23.59
CA ALA A 376 -10.45 12.70 -22.48
C ALA A 376 -11.58 13.33 -21.65
N LEU A 377 -11.68 12.94 -20.37
CA LEU A 377 -12.48 13.67 -19.39
C LEU A 377 -11.56 14.69 -18.71
N VAL A 378 -11.69 15.94 -19.12
CA VAL A 378 -10.90 17.06 -18.64
C VAL A 378 -11.56 17.65 -17.40
N HIS A 379 -10.78 17.87 -16.35
CA HIS A 379 -11.21 18.42 -15.06
C HIS A 379 -10.52 19.78 -14.81
N PRO A 380 -11.10 20.90 -15.29
CA PRO A 380 -10.47 22.23 -15.20
C PRO A 380 -10.05 22.64 -13.79
N LYS A 381 -10.85 22.28 -12.76
CA LYS A 381 -10.55 22.59 -11.35
C LYS A 381 -9.35 21.87 -10.77
N ARG A 382 -8.73 20.93 -11.48
CA ARG A 382 -7.48 20.30 -11.04
C ARG A 382 -6.28 21.20 -11.32
N TRP A 383 -6.34 22.07 -12.32
CA TRP A 383 -5.36 23.14 -12.51
C TRP A 383 -5.62 24.27 -11.51
N GLY A 384 -4.55 24.94 -11.06
CA GLY A 384 -4.64 26.04 -10.11
C GLY A 384 -5.04 25.69 -8.68
N ALA A 385 -5.45 24.46 -8.39
CA ALA A 385 -5.80 24.02 -7.04
C ALA A 385 -4.62 24.12 -6.04
N GLU A 386 -3.37 24.07 -6.52
CA GLU A 386 -2.16 24.21 -5.69
C GLU A 386 -1.41 25.54 -5.89
N ASP A 387 -1.43 26.13 -7.08
CA ASP A 387 -0.60 27.28 -7.46
C ASP A 387 -1.35 28.45 -8.13
N GLY A 388 -2.68 28.36 -8.25
CA GLY A 388 -3.51 29.39 -8.89
C GLY A 388 -3.39 29.49 -10.42
N SER A 389 -2.68 28.55 -11.06
CA SER A 389 -2.61 28.44 -12.53
C SER A 389 -3.99 28.27 -13.17
N ARG A 390 -4.19 28.88 -14.35
CA ARG A 390 -5.40 28.62 -15.14
C ARG A 390 -5.24 27.31 -15.92
N PRO A 391 -6.34 26.58 -16.15
CA PRO A 391 -6.31 25.43 -17.05
C PRO A 391 -5.81 25.89 -18.43
N PRO A 392 -4.89 25.14 -19.06
CA PRO A 392 -4.44 25.43 -20.42
C PRO A 392 -5.60 25.35 -21.41
N SER A 393 -5.57 26.20 -22.45
CA SER A 393 -6.54 26.12 -23.54
C SER A 393 -6.27 24.87 -24.38
N VAL A 394 -7.30 24.05 -24.59
CA VAL A 394 -7.23 22.89 -25.47
C VAL A 394 -7.77 23.29 -26.85
N SER A 395 -7.00 23.05 -27.91
CA SER A 395 -7.46 23.33 -29.27
C SER A 395 -8.52 22.32 -29.72
N ASP A 396 -9.66 22.81 -30.21
CA ASP A 396 -10.73 21.97 -30.77
C ASP A 396 -10.30 21.26 -32.06
N SER A 397 -9.26 21.75 -32.76
CA SER A 397 -8.69 21.07 -33.92
C SER A 397 -7.90 19.81 -33.55
N GLU A 398 -7.27 19.79 -32.38
CA GLU A 398 -6.44 18.66 -31.91
C GLU A 398 -7.23 17.67 -31.06
N LEU A 399 -8.13 18.19 -30.22
CA LEU A 399 -8.98 17.46 -29.30
C LEU A 399 -10.42 18.02 -29.36
N PRO A 400 -11.23 17.56 -30.33
CA PRO A 400 -12.59 18.05 -30.53
C PRO A 400 -13.44 17.98 -29.26
N LEU A 401 -14.11 19.08 -28.91
CA LEU A 401 -15.05 19.13 -27.80
C LEU A 401 -16.33 18.34 -28.13
N LEU A 402 -16.68 17.36 -27.29
CA LEU A 402 -17.89 16.55 -27.44
C LEU A 402 -19.02 17.02 -26.51
N ALA A 403 -18.65 17.41 -25.29
CA ALA A 403 -19.58 17.94 -24.30
C ALA A 403 -18.84 18.82 -23.28
N GLU A 404 -19.53 19.84 -22.79
CA GLU A 404 -19.08 20.70 -21.70
C GLU A 404 -20.19 20.78 -20.65
N PHE A 405 -19.79 20.78 -19.37
CA PHE A 405 -20.69 20.78 -18.24
C PHE A 405 -20.50 22.04 -17.40
N PRO A 406 -21.56 22.59 -16.82
CA PRO A 406 -21.46 23.82 -16.05
C PRO A 406 -20.62 23.61 -14.78
N ASP A 407 -19.98 24.68 -14.33
CA ASP A 407 -19.42 24.69 -13.00
C ASP A 407 -20.53 24.66 -11.94
N ARG A 408 -20.24 24.04 -10.80
CA ARG A 408 -21.09 24.01 -9.62
C ARG A 408 -20.28 24.41 -8.40
N ASP A 409 -20.76 25.43 -7.70
CA ASP A 409 -20.22 25.84 -6.41
C ASP A 409 -20.84 24.97 -5.29
N ASP A 410 -20.36 23.74 -5.20
CA ASP A 410 -20.76 22.78 -4.17
C ASP A 410 -19.53 22.40 -3.32
N PRO A 411 -19.57 22.53 -1.98
CA PRO A 411 -18.42 22.23 -1.11
C PRO A 411 -17.89 20.79 -1.23
N THR A 412 -18.78 19.83 -1.52
CA THR A 412 -18.41 18.43 -1.74
C THR A 412 -17.67 18.27 -3.07
N TRP A 413 -18.15 18.91 -4.13
CA TRP A 413 -17.50 18.89 -5.44
C TRP A 413 -16.15 19.58 -5.42
N SER A 414 -16.08 20.77 -4.83
CA SER A 414 -14.85 21.55 -4.69
C SER A 414 -13.78 20.79 -3.89
N ARG A 415 -14.16 20.03 -2.85
CA ARG A 415 -13.23 19.14 -2.12
C ARG A 415 -12.55 18.12 -3.02
N TYR A 416 -13.24 17.62 -4.05
CA TYR A 416 -12.73 16.62 -4.98
C TYR A 416 -12.28 17.21 -6.32
N GLN A 417 -12.20 18.54 -6.44
CA GLN A 417 -11.81 19.24 -7.69
C GLN A 417 -12.72 18.85 -8.87
N LEU A 418 -14.04 18.81 -8.61
CA LEU A 418 -15.09 18.49 -9.58
C LEU A 418 -15.88 19.76 -9.97
N GLY A 419 -16.48 19.74 -11.16
CA GLY A 419 -17.19 20.84 -11.79
C GLY A 419 -16.46 21.38 -13.01
N ALA A 420 -17.23 21.97 -13.93
CA ALA A 420 -16.75 22.50 -15.21
C ALA A 420 -16.10 21.45 -16.12
N GLU A 421 -16.43 20.17 -15.96
CA GLU A 421 -15.80 19.11 -16.75
C GLU A 421 -16.07 19.28 -18.25
N GLN A 422 -15.10 18.86 -19.07
CA GLN A 422 -15.23 18.79 -20.51
C GLN A 422 -14.92 17.38 -20.98
N VAL A 423 -15.73 16.83 -21.88
CA VAL A 423 -15.41 15.57 -22.56
C VAL A 423 -14.94 15.89 -23.97
N ARG A 424 -13.72 15.46 -24.30
CA ARG A 424 -13.08 15.68 -25.60
C ARG A 424 -12.76 14.37 -26.28
N ALA A 425 -12.86 14.36 -27.61
CA ALA A 425 -12.43 13.24 -28.43
C ALA A 425 -10.90 13.23 -28.52
N ILE A 426 -10.31 12.03 -28.46
CA ILE A 426 -8.91 11.79 -28.78
C ILE A 426 -8.87 11.07 -30.13
N PRO A 427 -8.56 11.79 -31.23
CA PRO A 427 -8.47 11.18 -32.56
C PRO A 427 -7.46 10.03 -32.58
N PRO A 428 -7.67 8.98 -33.40
CA PRO A 428 -6.69 7.92 -33.53
C PRO A 428 -5.33 8.41 -33.99
N LEU A 429 -4.29 7.71 -33.53
CA LEU A 429 -2.96 7.90 -34.07
C LEU A 429 -2.95 7.54 -35.56
N SER A 430 -2.45 8.44 -36.41
CA SER A 430 -2.38 8.23 -37.86
C SER A 430 -1.31 7.20 -38.24
N ALA A 431 -0.12 7.33 -37.66
CA ALA A 431 0.98 6.39 -37.81
C ALA A 431 1.81 6.34 -36.53
N GLU A 432 2.28 5.15 -36.19
CA GLU A 432 3.23 4.96 -35.10
C GLU A 432 4.67 5.11 -35.63
N GLY A 433 5.47 5.94 -34.97
CA GLY A 433 6.90 6.07 -35.27
C GLY A 433 7.74 5.09 -34.47
N THR A 434 9.06 5.13 -34.72
CA THR A 434 10.03 4.26 -34.07
C THR A 434 10.92 5.05 -33.11
N PRO A 435 11.29 4.48 -31.95
CA PRO A 435 12.29 5.08 -31.07
C PRO A 435 13.60 5.35 -31.83
N ARG A 436 14.28 6.44 -31.46
CA ARG A 436 15.54 6.86 -32.07
C ARG A 436 16.63 5.82 -31.83
N ALA A 437 17.18 5.29 -32.92
CA ALA A 437 18.36 4.43 -32.89
C ALA A 437 19.59 5.22 -32.41
N CYS A 438 20.55 4.51 -31.82
CA CYS A 438 21.82 5.09 -31.40
C CYS A 438 22.94 4.14 -31.84
N ASP A 439 23.82 4.63 -32.70
CA ASP A 439 25.09 3.97 -32.98
C ASP A 439 26.10 4.39 -31.92
N CYS A 440 26.00 3.73 -30.77
CA CYS A 440 26.78 4.06 -29.59
C CYS A 440 27.20 2.80 -28.83
N ARG A 441 28.32 2.91 -28.12
CA ARG A 441 28.87 1.87 -27.23
C ARG A 441 28.75 2.31 -25.77
N GLU A 442 28.52 1.36 -24.89
CA GLU A 442 28.50 1.63 -23.44
C GLU A 442 29.91 1.95 -22.93
N ILE A 443 30.03 2.98 -22.10
CA ILE A 443 31.26 3.30 -21.38
C ILE A 443 31.42 2.28 -20.24
N ASP A 444 32.62 1.69 -20.09
CA ASP A 444 32.87 0.70 -19.04
C ASP A 444 32.55 1.28 -17.66
N ARG A 445 31.53 0.70 -17.02
CA ARG A 445 31.02 1.16 -15.72
C ARG A 445 32.05 1.06 -14.61
N ARG A 446 33.06 0.20 -14.74
CA ARG A 446 34.15 0.04 -13.76
C ARG A 446 35.09 1.24 -13.71
N THR A 447 35.11 2.06 -14.77
CA THR A 447 35.97 3.25 -14.83
C THR A 447 35.30 4.50 -14.27
N LEU A 448 34.00 4.42 -13.94
CA LEU A 448 33.22 5.56 -13.46
C LEU A 448 33.52 5.84 -11.99
N ARG A 449 33.69 7.12 -11.66
CA ARG A 449 33.76 7.60 -10.27
C ARG A 449 32.44 8.31 -9.95
N LEU A 450 31.84 7.96 -8.82
CA LEU A 450 30.46 8.36 -8.52
C LEU A 450 30.42 9.18 -7.24
N ASP A 451 29.67 10.28 -7.27
CA ASP A 451 29.30 11.08 -6.10
C ASP A 451 27.81 11.38 -6.14
N ALA A 452 27.14 11.46 -5.00
CA ALA A 452 25.70 11.68 -4.99
C ALA A 452 25.18 12.16 -3.63
N THR A 453 24.01 12.81 -3.68
CA THR A 453 23.24 13.10 -2.46
C THR A 453 22.62 11.82 -1.91
N GLY A 454 23.08 11.29 -0.77
CA GLY A 454 22.46 10.08 -0.21
C GLY A 454 23.12 9.55 1.06
N ASN A 455 22.48 8.53 1.63
CA ASN A 455 23.01 7.77 2.78
C ASN A 455 23.39 6.32 2.41
N VAL A 456 23.33 5.98 1.12
CA VAL A 456 23.76 4.69 0.57
C VAL A 456 24.86 4.89 -0.46
N PRO A 457 25.77 3.91 -0.64
CA PRO A 457 26.88 4.02 -1.59
C PRO A 457 26.40 4.28 -3.03
N PRO A 458 26.91 5.33 -3.72
CA PRO A 458 26.62 5.56 -5.15
C PRO A 458 27.07 4.41 -6.06
N ALA A 459 28.10 3.66 -5.64
CA ALA A 459 28.62 2.48 -6.34
C ALA A 459 27.58 1.38 -6.58
N TRP A 460 26.50 1.34 -5.81
CA TRP A 460 25.38 0.42 -6.02
C TRP A 460 24.58 0.69 -7.30
N ALA A 461 24.81 1.80 -7.99
CA ALA A 461 24.19 2.09 -9.27
C ALA A 461 24.94 1.47 -10.47
N VAL A 462 26.07 0.81 -10.25
CA VAL A 462 26.95 0.29 -11.32
C VAL A 462 27.55 -1.09 -10.99
N ASP A 463 27.07 -1.75 -9.94
CA ASP A 463 27.63 -3.03 -9.46
C ASP A 463 27.09 -4.25 -10.23
N GLY A 464 26.04 -4.08 -11.04
CA GLY A 464 25.41 -5.13 -11.82
C GLY A 464 24.44 -5.99 -11.02
N ASP A 465 24.11 -5.63 -9.77
CA ASP A 465 23.10 -6.29 -8.95
C ASP A 465 21.84 -5.43 -8.83
N ARG A 466 20.79 -5.81 -9.55
CA ARG A 466 19.49 -5.12 -9.55
C ARG A 466 18.76 -5.12 -8.20
N ARG A 467 19.30 -5.81 -7.19
CA ARG A 467 18.81 -5.83 -5.80
C ARG A 467 19.39 -4.67 -4.99
N THR A 468 20.59 -4.21 -5.32
CA THR A 468 21.17 -2.98 -4.78
C THR A 468 20.66 -1.80 -5.60
N ARG A 469 20.73 -0.60 -5.03
CA ARG A 469 20.42 0.65 -5.72
C ARG A 469 20.93 1.83 -4.91
N TRP A 470 21.44 2.85 -5.58
CA TRP A 470 21.53 4.15 -4.94
C TRP A 470 20.13 4.75 -4.75
N ARG A 471 19.90 5.49 -3.66
CA ARG A 471 18.63 6.17 -3.39
C ARG A 471 18.81 7.41 -2.51
N THR A 472 17.93 8.39 -2.68
CA THR A 472 17.82 9.51 -1.75
C THR A 472 17.27 9.05 -0.38
N PRO A 473 17.67 9.69 0.75
CA PRO A 473 17.25 9.26 2.09
C PRO A 473 15.74 9.44 2.32
N GLU A 474 15.19 10.49 1.72
CA GLU A 474 13.77 10.84 1.74
C GLU A 474 13.26 11.09 0.31
N LYS A 475 12.17 11.87 0.19
CA LYS A 475 11.64 12.34 -1.09
C LYS A 475 12.67 13.18 -1.83
N GLN A 476 12.68 13.05 -3.15
CA GLN A 476 13.53 13.87 -4.01
C GLN A 476 13.17 15.36 -3.89
N HIS A 477 14.17 16.24 -3.85
CA HIS A 477 13.99 17.69 -3.75
C HIS A 477 14.96 18.42 -4.66
N LYS A 478 14.70 19.70 -4.92
CA LYS A 478 15.60 20.57 -5.69
C LYS A 478 17.03 20.46 -5.14
N GLY A 479 17.98 20.16 -6.03
CA GLY A 479 19.40 20.01 -5.68
C GLY A 479 19.83 18.59 -5.31
N SER A 480 18.91 17.62 -5.13
CA SER A 480 19.31 16.21 -5.06
C SER A 480 20.03 15.85 -6.37
N PHE A 481 21.24 15.29 -6.27
CA PHE A 481 22.07 14.98 -7.44
C PHE A 481 22.68 13.59 -7.41
N PHE A 482 23.03 13.10 -8.60
CA PHE A 482 23.88 11.95 -8.86
C PHE A 482 24.89 12.35 -9.94
N GLU A 483 26.17 12.22 -9.63
CA GLU A 483 27.29 12.65 -10.47
C GLU A 483 28.14 11.47 -10.91
N ILE A 484 28.52 11.50 -12.18
CA ILE A 484 29.35 10.51 -12.87
C ILE A 484 30.58 11.24 -13.39
N ALA A 485 31.73 11.01 -12.78
CA ALA A 485 33.02 11.45 -13.27
C ALA A 485 33.68 10.34 -14.11
N PHE A 486 34.16 10.71 -15.29
CA PHE A 486 34.82 9.80 -16.22
C PHE A 486 36.32 9.70 -15.95
N ASP A 487 36.93 8.65 -16.50
CA ASP A 487 38.38 8.41 -16.48
C ASP A 487 39.18 9.41 -17.32
N ARG A 488 38.54 9.95 -18.36
CA ARG A 488 39.03 10.99 -19.28
C ARG A 488 37.82 11.75 -19.83
N PRO A 489 38.00 12.91 -20.49
CA PRO A 489 36.91 13.56 -21.20
C PRO A 489 36.23 12.60 -22.20
N ARG A 490 34.92 12.44 -22.08
CA ARG A 490 34.04 11.58 -22.92
C ARG A 490 32.99 12.44 -23.62
N ARG A 491 32.31 11.87 -24.63
CA ARG A 491 31.18 12.50 -25.33
C ARG A 491 29.91 11.67 -25.15
N PRO A 492 29.24 11.75 -24.00
CA PRO A 492 28.06 10.97 -23.72
C PRO A 492 26.90 11.43 -24.63
N VAL A 493 26.23 10.47 -25.27
CA VAL A 493 25.09 10.70 -26.18
C VAL A 493 23.79 10.09 -25.68
N ARG A 494 23.88 9.15 -24.73
CA ARG A 494 22.70 8.50 -24.16
C ARG A 494 22.99 8.05 -22.75
N LEU A 495 21.96 8.18 -21.92
CA LEU A 495 21.94 7.66 -20.56
C LEU A 495 20.72 6.77 -20.40
N GLU A 496 20.92 5.56 -19.90
CA GLU A 496 19.84 4.64 -19.55
C GLU A 496 19.87 4.29 -18.06
N ILE A 497 18.72 4.33 -17.41
CA ILE A 497 18.55 3.94 -16.00
C ILE A 497 17.58 2.77 -15.95
N GLU A 498 17.99 1.64 -15.40
CA GLU A 498 17.11 0.49 -15.26
C GLU A 498 15.99 0.75 -14.26
N MET A 499 14.78 0.27 -14.58
CA MET A 499 13.62 0.41 -13.72
C MET A 499 13.37 -0.90 -12.96
N THR A 500 13.21 -0.81 -11.64
CA THR A 500 12.88 -1.96 -10.77
C THR A 500 11.84 -1.54 -9.73
N TYR A 501 11.19 -2.50 -9.06
CA TYR A 501 10.26 -2.16 -7.99
C TYR A 501 10.99 -1.46 -6.83
N PRO A 502 10.44 -0.38 -6.25
CA PRO A 502 9.24 0.34 -6.71
C PRO A 502 9.50 1.19 -7.96
N TYR A 503 8.74 0.93 -9.03
CA TYR A 503 8.94 1.55 -10.37
C TYR A 503 8.69 3.07 -10.42
N GLY A 504 8.12 3.64 -9.35
CA GLY A 504 7.86 5.07 -9.22
C GLY A 504 9.04 5.91 -8.72
N GLU A 505 10.13 5.27 -8.26
CA GLU A 505 11.30 5.94 -7.68
C GLU A 505 12.29 6.44 -8.74
N PHE A 506 11.82 7.23 -9.70
CA PHE A 506 12.65 7.91 -10.70
C PHE A 506 12.68 9.43 -10.48
N ALA A 507 13.71 10.07 -11.03
CA ALA A 507 13.89 11.52 -10.94
C ALA A 507 12.80 12.26 -11.75
N ARG A 508 12.21 13.26 -11.11
CA ARG A 508 11.18 14.16 -11.64
C ARG A 508 11.77 15.55 -11.78
N ASN A 509 11.43 16.23 -12.86
CA ASN A 509 12.08 17.49 -13.28
C ASN A 509 13.62 17.34 -13.29
N MET A 510 14.12 16.21 -13.80
CA MET A 510 15.55 15.94 -13.88
C MET A 510 16.17 16.80 -14.98
N ALA A 511 17.30 17.41 -14.67
CA ALA A 511 18.18 18.05 -15.64
C ALA A 511 19.53 17.32 -15.66
N VAL A 512 20.20 17.36 -16.80
CA VAL A 512 21.54 16.81 -17.00
C VAL A 512 22.48 17.97 -17.35
N THR A 513 23.51 18.15 -16.55
CA THR A 513 24.56 19.14 -16.78
C THR A 513 25.89 18.43 -16.93
N GLY A 514 26.70 18.86 -17.88
CA GLY A 514 28.06 18.38 -18.08
C GLY A 514 29.09 19.38 -17.58
N PHE A 515 30.28 18.89 -17.30
CA PHE A 515 31.42 19.73 -16.92
C PHE A 515 32.65 19.30 -17.70
N LEU A 516 33.52 20.26 -18.02
CA LEU A 516 34.87 20.02 -18.51
C LEU A 516 35.82 20.90 -17.68
N GLY A 517 36.52 20.31 -16.72
CA GLY A 517 37.22 21.08 -15.68
C GLY A 517 36.21 21.83 -14.80
N ASP A 518 36.29 23.16 -14.77
CA ASP A 518 35.37 24.04 -14.04
C ASP A 518 34.26 24.61 -14.94
N GLU A 519 34.34 24.38 -16.26
CA GLU A 519 33.38 24.94 -17.19
C GLU A 519 32.12 24.06 -17.30
N GLU A 520 30.96 24.68 -17.13
CA GLU A 520 29.67 24.03 -17.37
C GLU A 520 29.42 23.87 -18.89
N ARG A 521 28.92 22.70 -19.27
CA ARG A 521 28.47 22.36 -20.63
C ARG A 521 27.02 21.92 -20.56
N HIS A 522 26.17 22.57 -21.35
CA HIS A 522 24.76 22.23 -21.39
C HIS A 522 24.54 21.00 -22.27
N LEU A 523 24.16 19.87 -21.68
CA LEU A 523 23.72 18.70 -22.43
C LEU A 523 22.19 18.71 -22.49
N GLU A 524 21.67 19.26 -23.58
CA GLU A 524 20.23 19.25 -23.83
C GLU A 524 19.73 17.79 -23.93
N VAL A 525 18.70 17.46 -23.14
CA VAL A 525 18.00 16.18 -23.22
C VAL A 525 16.99 16.25 -24.36
N GLN A 526 17.22 15.44 -25.39
CA GLN A 526 16.37 15.40 -26.57
C GLN A 526 15.21 14.44 -26.32
N PRO A 527 13.95 14.93 -26.36
CA PRO A 527 12.80 14.07 -26.13
C PRO A 527 12.61 13.06 -27.27
N ASP A 528 12.19 11.85 -26.91
CA ASP A 528 11.80 10.80 -27.84
C ASP A 528 10.45 10.21 -27.41
N ILE A 529 9.37 10.74 -27.99
CA ILE A 529 7.99 10.35 -27.67
C ILE A 529 7.75 8.87 -28.04
N TRP A 530 8.39 8.35 -29.09
CA TRP A 530 8.22 6.95 -29.49
C TRP A 530 8.94 6.01 -28.53
N TYR A 531 10.07 6.44 -27.95
CA TYR A 531 10.66 5.72 -26.82
C TYR A 531 9.74 5.70 -25.60
N ASP A 532 9.08 6.82 -25.26
CA ASP A 532 8.12 6.85 -24.15
C ASP A 532 6.97 5.85 -24.34
N VAL A 533 6.40 5.80 -25.55
CA VAL A 533 5.36 4.83 -25.92
C VAL A 533 5.88 3.39 -25.79
N ALA A 534 7.09 3.12 -26.29
CA ALA A 534 7.73 1.81 -26.20
C ALA A 534 7.98 1.41 -24.74
N LEU A 535 8.48 2.33 -23.91
CA LEU A 535 8.75 2.13 -22.50
C LEU A 535 7.48 1.82 -21.71
N VAL A 536 6.39 2.56 -21.92
CA VAL A 536 5.10 2.27 -21.25
C VAL A 536 4.62 0.86 -21.59
N ARG A 537 4.72 0.45 -22.86
CA ARG A 537 4.35 -0.90 -23.29
C ARG A 537 5.28 -1.97 -22.70
N GLN A 538 6.57 -1.67 -22.59
CA GLN A 538 7.55 -2.56 -21.96
C GLN A 538 7.27 -2.72 -20.46
N LEU A 539 6.94 -1.65 -19.74
CA LEU A 539 6.54 -1.69 -18.33
C LEU A 539 5.29 -2.55 -18.08
N ILE A 540 4.45 -2.74 -19.08
CA ILE A 540 3.28 -3.62 -18.99
C ILE A 540 3.64 -5.07 -19.33
N ARG A 541 4.47 -5.30 -20.37
CA ARG A 541 4.78 -6.64 -20.91
C ARG A 541 5.93 -7.33 -20.20
N ASP A 542 7.04 -6.63 -20.02
CA ASP A 542 8.25 -7.12 -19.34
C ASP A 542 8.94 -5.95 -18.59
N PRO A 543 8.39 -5.54 -17.43
CA PRO A 543 8.89 -4.40 -16.68
C PRO A 543 10.31 -4.60 -16.16
N ARG A 544 10.79 -5.86 -16.07
CA ARG A 544 12.16 -6.13 -15.66
C ARG A 544 13.17 -5.68 -16.71
N GLN A 545 12.80 -5.52 -17.97
CA GLN A 545 13.72 -5.03 -19.00
C GLN A 545 13.58 -3.52 -19.24
N ALA A 546 12.64 -2.86 -18.54
CA ALA A 546 12.35 -1.45 -18.74
C ALA A 546 13.51 -0.56 -18.28
N ARG A 547 13.82 0.44 -19.11
CA ARG A 547 14.85 1.45 -18.85
C ARG A 547 14.29 2.83 -19.12
N LEU A 548 14.56 3.80 -18.25
CA LEU A 548 14.44 5.20 -18.61
C LEU A 548 15.59 5.55 -19.54
N ARG A 549 15.33 6.32 -20.60
CA ARG A 549 16.33 6.75 -21.56
C ARG A 549 16.32 8.26 -21.66
N TYR A 550 17.50 8.84 -21.69
CA TYR A 550 17.74 10.25 -21.93
C TYR A 550 18.76 10.36 -23.05
N ASP A 551 18.30 10.79 -24.23
CA ASP A 551 19.18 11.08 -25.36
C ASP A 551 19.77 12.48 -25.15
N LEU A 552 21.09 12.60 -25.28
CA LEU A 552 21.83 13.81 -24.97
C LEU A 552 22.45 14.39 -26.24
N ALA A 553 22.44 15.72 -26.35
CA ALA A 553 23.31 16.39 -27.31
C ALA A 553 24.79 16.09 -26.98
N PRO A 554 25.60 15.59 -27.94
CA PRO A 554 26.98 15.19 -27.69
C PRO A 554 27.86 16.40 -27.36
N GLU A 555 28.41 16.42 -26.14
CA GLU A 555 29.37 17.43 -25.69
C GLU A 555 30.57 16.76 -25.00
N ALA A 556 31.76 17.35 -25.11
CA ALA A 556 32.95 16.82 -24.45
C ALA A 556 32.97 17.22 -22.96
N VAL A 557 32.93 16.22 -22.08
CA VAL A 557 32.81 16.41 -20.63
C VAL A 557 33.65 15.40 -19.84
N ASP A 558 34.21 15.83 -18.71
CA ASP A 558 34.87 14.94 -17.75
C ASP A 558 33.93 14.49 -16.62
N ARG A 559 32.83 15.22 -16.39
CA ARG A 559 31.79 14.86 -15.41
C ARG A 559 30.39 15.15 -15.95
N LEU A 560 29.43 14.29 -15.60
CA LEU A 560 27.99 14.49 -15.78
C LEU A 560 27.31 14.56 -14.42
N ARG A 561 26.44 15.55 -14.22
CA ARG A 561 25.58 15.65 -13.05
C ARG A 561 24.12 15.60 -13.45
N LEU A 562 23.43 14.57 -12.97
CA LEU A 562 21.98 14.47 -13.00
C LEU A 562 21.45 15.13 -11.72
N TYR A 563 20.53 16.09 -11.82
CA TYR A 563 19.97 16.72 -10.64
C TYR A 563 18.49 17.05 -10.79
N VAL A 564 17.80 17.07 -9.66
CA VAL A 564 16.40 17.49 -9.58
C VAL A 564 16.36 19.02 -9.63
N HIS A 565 15.88 19.57 -10.73
CA HIS A 565 15.83 21.02 -10.95
C HIS A 565 14.71 21.70 -10.13
N ARG A 566 13.58 21.00 -9.96
CA ARG A 566 12.41 21.49 -9.22
C ARG A 566 11.78 20.38 -8.37
N THR A 567 11.50 20.69 -7.11
CA THR A 567 10.80 19.78 -6.19
C THR A 567 9.37 19.56 -6.65
N GLU A 568 9.00 18.31 -6.90
CA GLU A 568 7.61 17.90 -7.13
C GLU A 568 6.97 17.48 -5.80
N ARG A 569 5.87 18.13 -5.40
CA ARG A 569 5.24 17.85 -4.12
C ARG A 569 4.64 16.44 -4.12
N GLY A 570 5.02 15.66 -3.12
CA GLY A 570 4.52 14.29 -2.96
C GLY A 570 5.22 13.24 -3.81
N ALA A 571 6.22 13.62 -4.62
CA ALA A 571 7.07 12.67 -5.31
C ALA A 571 7.78 11.73 -4.32
N PRO A 572 7.92 10.43 -4.66
CA PRO A 572 8.72 9.47 -3.88
C PRO A 572 10.21 9.81 -3.92
N ALA A 573 10.99 9.00 -3.21
CA ALA A 573 12.45 9.02 -3.32
C ALA A 573 12.89 8.81 -4.78
N TRP A 574 14.09 9.27 -5.11
CA TRP A 574 14.74 8.94 -6.36
C TRP A 574 15.72 7.79 -6.11
N SER A 575 15.65 6.75 -6.93
CA SER A 575 16.58 5.63 -6.90
C SER A 575 17.16 5.34 -8.28
N ILE A 576 18.37 4.79 -8.29
CA ILE A 576 19.07 4.30 -9.47
C ILE A 576 19.54 2.88 -9.15
N PRO A 577 18.84 1.85 -9.65
CA PRO A 577 19.28 0.47 -9.55
C PRO A 577 20.54 0.24 -10.36
N GLU A 578 20.51 0.56 -11.65
CA GLU A 578 21.65 0.47 -12.55
C GLU A 578 21.60 1.65 -13.52
N ILE A 579 22.76 2.26 -13.78
CA ILE A 579 22.93 3.33 -14.76
C ILE A 579 23.95 2.96 -15.83
N HIS A 580 23.62 3.29 -17.07
CA HIS A 580 24.42 3.02 -18.26
C HIS A 580 24.61 4.33 -19.02
N VAL A 581 25.85 4.62 -19.41
CA VAL A 581 26.20 5.81 -20.18
C VAL A 581 26.84 5.36 -21.48
N TYR A 582 26.42 5.93 -22.60
CA TYR A 582 26.87 5.56 -23.94
C TYR A 582 27.56 6.73 -24.63
N GLU A 583 28.60 6.43 -25.40
CA GLU A 583 29.32 7.36 -26.28
C GLU A 583 29.24 6.85 -27.75
N PRO A 584 29.43 7.70 -28.78
CA PRO A 584 29.43 7.28 -30.17
C PRO A 584 30.40 6.12 -30.44
N SER A 585 29.98 5.13 -31.24
CA SER A 585 30.82 3.96 -31.57
C SER A 585 32.09 4.33 -32.35
N GLY A 586 32.09 5.45 -33.09
CA GLY A 586 33.14 5.87 -34.01
C GLY A 586 34.14 6.92 -33.46
N GLY A 587 34.42 6.90 -32.15
CA GLY A 587 35.29 7.86 -31.46
C GLY A 587 36.56 7.27 -30.84
#